data_AF-W2ZYU7-F1
#
_entry.id   AF-W2ZYU7-F1
#
_cell.length_a   1.000
_cell.length_b   1.000
_cell.length_c   1.000
_cell.angle_alpha   90.00
_cell.angle_beta   90.00
_cell.angle_gamma   90.00
#
_symmetry.space_group_name_H-M   'P 1'
#
loop_
_entity.id
_entity.type
_entity.pdbx_description
1 polymer ?
#
loop_
_entity_poly.entity_id
_entity_poly.type
_entity_poly.pdbx_seq_one_letter_code
_entity_poly.pdbx_strand_id
1 'polypeptide(L)'
;RWEWGDGKLAHAVPKGWEFPAHTRVKQLWNLWFFGNKDSGIRPYKLLSKQHDIKRSHQMRHSRARKVMEYIVQLTKPPGALPGEVTDISSLQLAVADKVFGVVFHTLLSQLYCNMPKRPEELTYGTIYNRLCKHLQTQQRELVQQQAN
;
A
#
# COMPACT_ATOMS: atom_id res chain seq x y z
N ARG A 1 1.56 2.64 22.57
CA ARG A 1 1.17 1.21 22.48
C ARG A 1 -0.12 1.06 23.27
N TRP A 2 -0.97 0.09 22.94
CA TRP A 2 -2.32 -0.03 23.50
C TRP A 2 -2.47 -1.31 24.31
N GLU A 3 -3.16 -1.22 25.44
CA GLU A 3 -3.44 -2.36 26.31
C GLU A 3 -4.89 -2.81 26.10
N TRP A 4 -5.08 -4.09 25.75
CA TRP A 4 -6.41 -4.64 25.46
C TRP A 4 -6.99 -5.48 26.61
N GLY A 5 -6.15 -5.84 27.58
CA GLY A 5 -6.49 -6.74 28.68
C GLY A 5 -6.75 -8.18 28.23
N ASP A 6 -6.18 -8.62 27.09
CA ASP A 6 -6.38 -9.96 26.51
C ASP A 6 -5.26 -10.94 26.83
N GLY A 7 -4.37 -10.58 27.77
CA GLY A 7 -3.20 -11.37 28.15
C GLY A 7 -2.11 -11.44 27.06
N LYS A 8 -2.25 -10.68 25.96
CA LYS A 8 -1.24 -10.61 24.90
C LYS A 8 -0.30 -9.41 25.08
N LEU A 9 0.78 -9.41 24.31
CA LEU A 9 1.70 -8.28 24.18
C LEU A 9 0.94 -6.99 23.79
N ALA A 10 1.52 -5.85 24.19
CA ALA A 10 0.95 -4.54 23.88
C ALA A 10 0.73 -4.32 22.37
N HIS A 11 -0.47 -3.89 22.00
CA HIS A 11 -0.95 -3.77 20.63
C HIS A 11 -0.54 -2.45 19.97
N ALA A 12 -0.49 -2.45 18.64
CA ALA A 12 -0.18 -1.29 17.83
C ALA A 12 -1.40 -0.41 17.51
N VAL A 13 -2.61 -0.91 17.77
CA VAL A 13 -3.88 -0.20 17.52
C VAL A 13 -4.80 -0.24 18.75
N PRO A 14 -5.72 0.73 18.92
CA PRO A 14 -6.71 0.71 20.00
C PRO A 14 -7.61 -0.52 19.96
N LYS A 15 -8.14 -0.91 21.13
CA LYS A 15 -9.13 -1.99 21.20
C LYS A 15 -10.35 -1.63 20.37
N GLY A 16 -10.84 -2.57 19.58
CA GLY A 16 -11.98 -2.36 18.71
C GLY A 16 -11.68 -1.69 17.37
N TRP A 17 -10.43 -1.24 17.13
CA TRP A 17 -10.05 -0.61 15.87
C TRP A 17 -10.32 -1.48 14.63
N GLU A 18 -10.69 -0.81 13.54
CA GLU A 18 -11.13 -1.40 12.28
C GLU A 18 -10.13 -1.08 11.17
N PHE A 19 -9.65 -2.10 10.45
CA PHE A 19 -8.79 -1.84 9.30
C PHE A 19 -9.63 -1.21 8.18
N PRO A 20 -9.20 -0.08 7.59
CA PRO A 20 -10.01 0.67 6.63
C PRO A 20 -10.42 -0.17 5.40
N ALA A 21 -11.70 -0.09 5.01
CA ALA A 21 -12.27 -0.93 3.95
C ALA A 21 -12.30 -0.26 2.57
N HIS A 22 -12.68 1.02 2.49
CA HIS A 22 -12.92 1.75 1.24
C HIS A 22 -11.98 2.95 1.11
N THR A 23 -10.69 2.71 1.36
CA THR A 23 -9.69 3.76 1.41
C THR A 23 -9.11 4.03 0.02
N ARG A 24 -9.02 5.32 -0.32
CA ARG A 24 -8.33 5.79 -1.53
C ARG A 24 -6.86 5.42 -1.48
N VAL A 25 -6.23 5.17 -2.62
CA VAL A 25 -4.82 4.74 -2.66
C VAL A 25 -3.90 5.75 -1.97
N LYS A 26 -4.12 7.06 -2.18
CA LYS A 26 -3.36 8.13 -1.52
C LYS A 26 -3.49 8.09 0.00
N GLN A 27 -4.71 7.90 0.50
CA GLN A 27 -4.95 7.82 1.93
C GLN A 27 -4.30 6.57 2.53
N LEU A 28 -4.39 5.42 1.83
CA LEU A 28 -3.72 4.20 2.26
C LEU A 28 -2.20 4.41 2.27
N TRP A 29 -1.62 5.07 1.27
CA TRP A 29 -0.18 5.39 1.22
C TRP A 29 0.24 6.16 2.48
N ASN A 30 -0.49 7.21 2.84
CA ASN A 30 -0.20 8.00 4.02
C ASN A 30 -0.25 7.14 5.30
N LEU A 31 -1.32 6.35 5.48
CA LEU A 31 -1.47 5.44 6.62
C LEU A 31 -0.39 4.36 6.65
N TRP A 32 -0.01 3.83 5.49
CA TRP A 32 0.93 2.72 5.35
C TRP A 32 2.35 3.09 5.73
N PHE A 33 2.81 4.27 5.32
CA PHE A 33 4.19 4.73 5.54
C PHE A 33 4.36 5.64 6.75
N PHE A 34 3.33 6.40 7.13
CA PHE A 34 3.43 7.42 8.19
C PHE A 34 2.46 7.19 9.36
N GLY A 35 1.52 6.26 9.23
CA GLY A 35 0.54 5.94 10.27
C GLY A 35 -0.60 6.94 10.35
N ASN A 36 -1.39 6.84 11.42
CA ASN A 36 -2.43 7.80 11.78
C ASN A 36 -1.96 8.56 13.03
N LYS A 37 -1.49 9.80 12.83
CA LYS A 37 -0.97 10.65 13.91
C LYS A 37 -2.05 11.04 14.92
N ASP A 38 -3.25 11.36 14.44
CA ASP A 38 -4.36 11.80 15.28
C ASP A 38 -4.75 10.73 16.30
N SER A 39 -4.68 9.47 15.90
CA SER A 39 -4.96 8.33 16.77
C SER A 39 -3.70 7.67 17.34
N GLY A 40 -2.50 8.23 17.12
CA GLY A 40 -1.23 7.64 17.58
C GLY A 40 -0.94 6.23 17.03
N ILE A 41 -1.52 5.85 15.90
CA ILE A 41 -1.30 4.55 15.27
C ILE A 41 -0.07 4.64 14.37
N ARG A 42 0.88 3.72 14.59
CA ARG A 42 2.11 3.63 13.80
C ARG A 42 1.84 3.32 12.32
N PRO A 43 2.84 3.44 11.42
CA PRO A 43 2.70 3.05 10.02
C PRO A 43 2.07 1.67 9.84
N TYR A 44 1.06 1.55 8.97
CA TYR A 44 0.29 0.31 8.85
C TYR A 44 1.13 -0.87 8.35
N LYS A 45 2.26 -0.59 7.66
CA LYS A 45 3.26 -1.60 7.27
C LYS A 45 3.84 -2.39 8.45
N LEU A 46 3.78 -1.82 9.66
CA LEU A 46 4.32 -2.37 10.91
C LEU A 46 3.26 -3.07 11.77
N LEU A 47 2.00 -3.14 11.33
CA LEU A 47 0.95 -3.85 12.06
C LEU A 47 1.09 -5.35 11.88
N SER A 48 0.97 -6.10 12.97
CA SER A 48 0.91 -7.54 12.94
C SER A 48 -0.44 -8.00 12.41
N LYS A 49 -0.43 -8.76 11.32
CA LYS A 49 -1.65 -9.37 10.75
C LYS A 49 -2.34 -10.32 11.74
N GLN A 50 -1.58 -10.97 12.62
CA GLN A 50 -2.07 -11.95 13.59
C GLN A 50 -2.59 -11.29 14.87
N HIS A 51 -1.93 -10.22 15.33
CA HIS A 51 -2.20 -9.63 16.64
C HIS A 51 -3.00 -8.33 16.56
N ASP A 52 -2.67 -7.44 15.62
CA ASP A 52 -3.29 -6.11 15.52
C ASP A 52 -4.52 -6.07 14.58
N ILE A 53 -4.60 -7.01 13.64
CA ILE A 53 -5.66 -7.03 12.61
C ILE A 53 -6.72 -8.10 12.93
N LYS A 54 -7.97 -7.67 13.12
CA LYS A 54 -9.12 -8.58 13.27
C LYS A 54 -9.20 -9.57 12.10
N ARG A 55 -9.59 -10.82 12.38
CA ARG A 55 -9.67 -11.90 11.37
C ARG A 55 -10.50 -11.51 10.14
N SER A 56 -11.64 -10.85 10.35
CA SER A 56 -12.52 -10.31 9.29
C SER A 56 -11.83 -9.32 8.35
N HIS A 57 -10.72 -8.70 8.77
CA HIS A 57 -10.01 -7.67 8.00
C HIS A 57 -8.67 -8.12 7.44
N GLN A 58 -8.21 -9.32 7.77
CA GLN A 58 -6.93 -9.84 7.31
C GLN A 58 -6.83 -9.89 5.78
N MET A 59 -7.94 -10.15 5.09
CA MET A 59 -7.95 -10.08 3.63
C MET A 59 -7.71 -8.64 3.15
N ARG A 60 -8.42 -7.66 3.72
CA ARG A 60 -8.26 -6.23 3.37
C ARG A 60 -6.82 -5.77 3.56
N HIS A 61 -6.21 -6.11 4.71
CA HIS A 61 -4.81 -5.84 4.99
C HIS A 61 -3.87 -6.48 3.96
N SER A 62 -4.11 -7.73 3.56
CA SER A 62 -3.21 -8.38 2.60
C SER A 62 -3.34 -7.79 1.19
N ARG A 63 -4.53 -7.33 0.79
CA ARG A 63 -4.71 -6.57 -0.47
C ARG A 63 -3.97 -5.23 -0.43
N ALA A 64 -4.13 -4.49 0.67
CA ALA A 64 -3.43 -3.23 0.91
C ALA A 64 -1.91 -3.42 0.83
N ARG A 65 -1.39 -4.45 1.50
CA ARG A 65 0.02 -4.82 1.47
C ARG A 65 0.53 -5.08 0.06
N LYS A 66 -0.17 -5.92 -0.72
CA LYS A 66 0.24 -6.24 -2.09
C LYS A 66 0.28 -5.01 -3.00
N VAL A 67 -0.70 -4.11 -2.86
CA VAL A 67 -0.69 -2.84 -3.60
C VAL A 67 0.50 -1.97 -3.19
N MET A 68 0.73 -1.79 -1.89
CA MET A 68 1.82 -0.94 -1.41
C MET A 68 3.20 -1.50 -1.72
N GLU A 69 3.40 -2.81 -1.62
CA GLU A 69 4.65 -3.48 -2.03
C GLU A 69 4.94 -3.28 -3.52
N TYR A 70 3.92 -3.34 -4.37
CA TYR A 70 4.10 -3.05 -5.80
C TYR A 70 4.45 -1.58 -6.04
N ILE A 71 3.80 -0.64 -5.35
CA ILE A 71 4.18 0.78 -5.47
C ILE A 71 5.62 1.01 -5.00
N VAL A 72 6.09 0.34 -3.94
CA VAL A 72 7.50 0.38 -3.51
C VAL A 72 8.44 -0.15 -4.60
N GLN A 73 8.04 -1.16 -5.38
CA GLN A 73 8.85 -1.62 -6.51
C GLN A 73 8.99 -0.53 -7.58
N LEU A 74 7.94 0.26 -7.82
CA LEU A 74 7.98 1.39 -8.75
C LEU A 74 8.88 2.54 -8.29
N THR A 75 9.32 2.55 -7.03
CA THR A 75 10.26 3.56 -6.52
C THR A 75 11.72 3.14 -6.64
N LYS A 76 12.00 1.90 -7.05
CA LYS A 76 13.37 1.36 -7.18
C LYS A 76 14.14 1.85 -8.41
N PRO A 77 13.53 2.14 -9.57
CA PRO A 77 14.27 2.66 -10.71
C PRO A 77 15.03 3.97 -10.37
N PRO A 78 16.22 4.19 -10.95
CA PRO A 78 16.98 5.43 -10.73
C PRO A 78 16.15 6.68 -11.02
N GLY A 79 16.18 7.66 -10.11
CA GLY A 79 15.45 8.93 -10.24
C GLY A 79 14.00 8.92 -9.75
N ALA A 80 13.45 7.78 -9.33
CA ALA A 80 12.09 7.71 -8.77
C ALA A 80 12.00 8.23 -7.33
N LEU A 81 13.11 8.18 -6.58
CA LEU A 81 13.26 8.79 -5.26
C LEU A 81 14.27 9.96 -5.33
N PRO A 82 14.09 11.00 -4.51
CA PRO A 82 15.00 12.13 -4.46
C PRO A 82 16.29 11.78 -3.69
N GLY A 83 17.45 11.98 -4.34
CA GLY A 83 18.76 11.87 -3.70
C GLY A 83 19.09 10.45 -3.21
N GLU A 84 19.68 10.37 -2.01
CA GLU A 84 20.13 9.12 -1.36
C GLU A 84 19.05 8.40 -0.53
N VAL A 85 17.78 8.81 -0.63
CA VAL A 85 16.72 8.23 0.21
C VAL A 85 16.40 6.80 -0.22
N THR A 86 16.50 5.86 0.71
CA THR A 86 16.23 4.42 0.49
C THR A 86 14.88 3.93 1.03
N ASP A 87 14.22 4.68 1.92
CA ASP A 87 12.91 4.34 2.50
C ASP A 87 11.92 5.50 2.39
N ILE A 88 10.71 5.22 1.93
CA ILE A 88 9.61 6.19 1.84
C ILE A 88 9.22 6.71 3.23
N SER A 89 9.34 5.88 4.28
CA SER A 89 8.96 6.28 5.64
C SER A 89 9.88 7.33 6.27
N SER A 90 11.08 7.57 5.72
CA SER A 90 11.97 8.64 6.20
C SER A 90 11.75 9.99 5.48
N LEU A 91 10.90 10.01 4.45
CA LEU A 91 10.61 11.23 3.69
C LEU A 91 9.79 12.24 4.51
N GLN A 92 10.07 13.52 4.29
CA GLN A 92 9.14 14.58 4.65
C GLN A 92 7.84 14.44 3.86
N LEU A 93 6.71 14.78 4.47
CA LEU A 93 5.37 14.59 3.87
C LEU A 93 5.24 15.25 2.49
N ALA A 94 5.71 16.49 2.34
CA ALA A 94 5.66 17.20 1.06
C ALA A 94 6.46 16.48 -0.05
N VAL A 95 7.58 15.85 0.30
CA VAL A 95 8.40 15.07 -0.63
C VAL A 95 7.73 13.74 -0.95
N ALA A 96 7.19 13.05 0.06
CA ALA A 96 6.44 11.82 -0.11
C ALA A 96 5.19 12.01 -0.98
N ASP A 97 4.57 13.19 -0.95
CA ASP A 97 3.43 13.54 -1.81
C ASP A 97 3.83 13.66 -3.27
N LYS A 98 4.98 14.30 -3.56
CA LYS A 98 5.53 14.36 -4.92
C LYS A 98 5.90 12.98 -5.45
N VAL A 99 6.60 12.18 -4.63
CA VAL A 99 6.94 10.79 -4.96
C VAL A 99 5.67 10.00 -5.26
N PHE A 100 4.66 10.10 -4.41
CA PHE A 100 3.37 9.45 -4.63
C PHE A 100 2.77 9.80 -5.98
N GLY A 101 2.74 11.09 -6.36
CA GLY A 101 2.19 11.53 -7.65
C GLY A 101 2.85 10.83 -8.84
N VAL A 102 4.19 10.76 -8.84
CA VAL A 102 4.96 10.10 -9.89
C VAL A 102 4.67 8.60 -9.94
N VAL A 103 4.79 7.90 -8.81
CA VAL A 103 4.67 6.43 -8.78
C VAL A 103 3.22 5.98 -8.99
N PHE A 104 2.25 6.80 -8.56
CA PHE A 104 0.84 6.52 -8.81
C PHE A 104 0.48 6.73 -10.27
N HIS A 105 1.03 7.75 -10.93
CA HIS A 105 0.88 7.90 -12.38
C HIS A 105 1.46 6.69 -13.12
N THR A 106 2.68 6.27 -12.80
CA THR A 106 3.32 5.07 -13.38
C THR A 106 2.51 3.80 -13.14
N LEU A 107 1.97 3.63 -11.93
CA LEU A 107 1.08 2.52 -11.62
C LEU A 107 -0.16 2.52 -12.55
N LEU A 108 -0.79 3.67 -12.74
CA LEU A 108 -1.99 3.77 -13.57
C LEU A 108 -1.68 3.52 -15.05
N SER A 109 -0.55 4.02 -15.57
CA SER A 109 -0.15 3.77 -16.95
C SER A 109 0.17 2.29 -17.23
N GLN A 110 0.57 1.52 -16.22
CA GLN A 110 0.75 0.07 -16.34
C GLN A 110 -0.56 -0.72 -16.25
N LEU A 111 -1.52 -0.24 -15.43
CA LEU A 111 -2.76 -0.98 -15.14
C LEU A 111 -3.94 -0.62 -16.06
N TYR A 112 -3.84 0.45 -16.84
CA TYR A 112 -4.89 0.95 -17.71
C TYR A 112 -4.36 1.33 -19.08
N CYS A 113 -5.08 0.96 -20.14
CA CYS A 113 -4.78 1.44 -21.49
C CYS A 113 -5.03 2.94 -21.65
N ASN A 114 -6.04 3.47 -20.92
CA ASN A 114 -6.39 4.89 -20.91
C ASN A 114 -6.44 5.40 -19.46
N MET A 115 -5.92 6.60 -19.23
CA MET A 115 -5.92 7.19 -17.89
C MET A 115 -7.34 7.32 -17.32
N PRO A 116 -7.58 6.88 -16.08
CA PRO A 116 -8.87 7.09 -15.42
C PRO A 116 -9.22 8.57 -15.33
N LYS A 117 -10.49 8.92 -15.47
CA LYS A 117 -10.96 10.32 -15.37
C LYS A 117 -10.81 10.92 -13.97
N ARG A 118 -10.91 10.08 -12.92
CA ARG A 118 -10.84 10.46 -11.50
C ARG A 118 -9.89 9.53 -10.74
N PRO A 119 -8.58 9.62 -11.04
CA PRO A 119 -7.59 8.71 -10.46
C PRO A 119 -7.53 8.81 -8.92
N GLU A 120 -7.78 9.99 -8.36
CA GLU A 120 -7.81 10.28 -6.91
C GLU A 120 -8.93 9.57 -6.14
N GLU A 121 -10.03 9.22 -6.81
CA GLU A 121 -11.15 8.48 -6.21
C GLU A 121 -10.89 6.97 -6.14
N LEU A 122 -9.86 6.46 -6.82
CA LEU A 122 -9.58 5.03 -6.87
C LEU A 122 -9.20 4.48 -5.49
N THR A 123 -9.86 3.39 -5.12
CA THR A 123 -9.57 2.65 -3.88
C THR A 123 -8.44 1.66 -4.10
N TYR A 124 -7.73 1.30 -3.01
CA TYR A 124 -6.72 0.24 -3.08
C TYR A 124 -7.32 -1.11 -3.49
N GLY A 125 -8.60 -1.35 -3.21
CA GLY A 125 -9.30 -2.57 -3.65
C GLY A 125 -9.45 -2.64 -5.17
N THR A 126 -9.81 -1.53 -5.80
CA THR A 126 -9.90 -1.42 -7.26
C THR A 126 -8.54 -1.62 -7.91
N ILE A 127 -7.49 -1.00 -7.37
CA ILE A 127 -6.11 -1.18 -7.85
C ILE A 127 -5.65 -2.63 -7.66
N TYR A 128 -5.89 -3.24 -6.50
CA TYR A 128 -5.53 -4.63 -6.23
C TYR A 128 -6.10 -5.58 -7.29
N ASN A 129 -7.39 -5.45 -7.62
CA ASN A 129 -8.03 -6.32 -8.59
C ASN A 129 -7.39 -6.19 -9.99
N ARG A 130 -7.04 -4.97 -10.41
CA ARG A 130 -6.36 -4.74 -11.68
C ARG A 130 -4.92 -5.23 -11.67
N LEU A 131 -4.20 -4.97 -10.59
CA LEU A 131 -2.83 -5.44 -10.39
C LEU A 131 -2.74 -6.96 -10.49
N CYS A 132 -3.67 -7.69 -9.85
CA CYS A 132 -3.70 -9.15 -9.98
C CYS A 132 -3.87 -9.63 -11.42
N LYS A 133 -4.74 -8.99 -12.21
CA LYS A 133 -4.91 -9.32 -13.63
C LYS A 133 -3.64 -9.01 -14.43
N HIS A 134 -3.06 -7.84 -14.22
CA HIS A 134 -1.82 -7.42 -14.89
C HIS A 134 -0.67 -8.40 -14.61
N LEU A 135 -0.44 -8.75 -13.34
CA LEU A 135 0.62 -9.70 -12.96
C LEU A 135 0.40 -11.10 -13.54
N GLN A 136 -0.86 -11.56 -13.63
CA GLN A 136 -1.18 -12.84 -14.27
C GLN A 136 -0.87 -12.83 -15.77
N THR A 137 -1.20 -11.74 -16.46
CA THR A 137 -0.88 -11.56 -17.88
C THR A 137 0.63 -11.58 -18.11
N GLN A 138 1.38 -10.78 -17.36
CA GLN A 138 2.84 -10.73 -17.47
C GLN A 138 3.50 -12.09 -17.22
N GLN A 139 3.03 -12.83 -16.21
CA GLN A 139 3.56 -14.17 -15.93
C GLN A 139 3.31 -15.15 -17.09
N ARG A 140 2.13 -15.09 -17.73
CA ARG A 140 1.81 -15.95 -18.88
C ARG A 140 2.69 -15.64 -20.09
N GLU A 141 2.91 -14.36 -20.37
CA GLU A 141 3.78 -13.91 -21.46
C GLU A 141 5.23 -14.37 -21.27
N LEU A 142 5.76 -14.27 -20.05
CA LEU A 142 7.10 -14.74 -19.72
C LEU A 142 7.26 -16.25 -19.91
N VAL A 143 6.28 -17.05 -19.46
CA VAL A 143 6.30 -18.51 -19.64
C VAL A 143 6.27 -18.87 -21.13
N GLN A 144 5.49 -18.14 -21.94
CA GLN A 144 5.41 -18.39 -23.39
C GLN A 144 6.71 -18.04 -24.11
N GLN A 145 7.42 -17.00 -23.68
CA GLN A 145 8.72 -16.60 -24.25
C GLN A 145 9.86 -17.56 -23.91
N GLN A 146 9.77 -18.27 -22.77
CA GLN A 146 10.76 -19.27 -22.37
C GLN A 146 10.53 -20.65 -23.01
N ALA A 147 9.34 -20.88 -23.57
CA ALA A 147 8.95 -22.12 -24.23
C ALA A 147 9.21 -22.11 -25.75
N ASN A 148 9.56 -20.95 -26.32
CA ASN A 148 9.93 -20.76 -27.73
C ASN A 148 11.45 -20.56 -27.86
#